data_AF-A0A396PWE2-F1
#
_entry.id   AF-A0A396PWE2-F1
#
_cell.length_a   1.000
_cell.length_b   1.000
_cell.length_c   1.000
_cell.angle_alpha   90.00
_cell.angle_beta   90.00
_cell.angle_gamma   90.00
#
_symmetry.space_group_name_H-M   'P 1'
#
loop_
_entity.id
_entity.type
_entity.pdbx_description
1 polymer ?
#
loop_
_entity_poly.entity_id
_entity_poly.type
_entity_poly.pdbx_seq_one_letter_code
_entity_poly.pdbx_strand_id
1 'polypeptide(L)'
;MDFMSKNRKFFVTLLTTALFLIGGAFTSLASDLDGSFDEFEGNTIVGWGWDSTQPNTAVPVTVTITNKETGEQVKSIHQTAATYRLDLKENGVGNGYHGFRITMNWDTLPDGTYTIEGNVDGKALSNPKTYTKGEAAKNNEENNTSDDSHEHAATGLKSLGFFHTTGYCPCKQCSEGWGRRTCTGSIAKSSHTIAVDPRVIPYGSKVMIGGVVYTAEDRGGGVKGNHVDIFFDTHAQTRQHGKQTQEVFLVLG
;
A
#
# COMPACT_ATOMS: atom_id res chain seq x y z
N MET A 1 -28.50 25.49 -72.94
CA MET A 1 -29.07 25.97 -71.67
C MET A 1 -30.20 25.05 -71.29
N ASP A 2 -30.07 24.58 -70.05
CA ASP A 2 -30.99 23.85 -69.20
C ASP A 2 -31.52 22.45 -69.53
N PHE A 3 -31.33 21.64 -68.51
CA PHE A 3 -31.33 20.20 -68.40
C PHE A 3 -32.68 19.75 -67.85
N MET A 4 -33.30 18.82 -68.59
CA MET A 4 -34.27 17.80 -68.18
C MET A 4 -34.88 17.89 -66.76
N SER A 5 -36.17 18.24 -66.70
CA SER A 5 -37.02 18.11 -65.51
C SER A 5 -37.59 16.68 -65.37
N LYS A 6 -37.41 16.14 -64.15
CA LYS A 6 -38.02 14.93 -63.59
C LYS A 6 -39.55 14.92 -63.68
N ASN A 7 -40.13 13.74 -63.89
CA ASN A 7 -41.28 13.21 -63.13
C ASN A 7 -41.70 11.83 -63.67
N ARG A 8 -41.69 10.78 -62.84
CA ARG A 8 -42.90 10.03 -62.44
C ARG A 8 -42.56 8.96 -61.41
N LYS A 9 -43.37 8.94 -60.35
CA LYS A 9 -43.36 7.97 -59.25
C LYS A 9 -43.70 6.56 -59.78
N PHE A 10 -43.02 5.54 -59.28
CA PHE A 10 -43.47 4.15 -59.35
C PHE A 10 -43.33 3.50 -57.97
N PHE A 11 -44.45 2.98 -57.48
CA PHE A 11 -44.60 2.19 -56.26
C PHE A 11 -43.87 0.85 -56.42
N VAL A 12 -43.05 0.46 -55.45
CA VAL A 12 -42.76 -0.95 -55.17
C VAL A 12 -42.76 -1.15 -53.65
N THR A 13 -43.77 -1.85 -53.19
CA THR A 13 -43.91 -2.41 -51.85
C THR A 13 -42.86 -3.50 -51.67
N LEU A 14 -41.97 -3.37 -50.66
CA LEU A 14 -41.08 -4.46 -50.25
C LEU A 14 -41.25 -4.75 -48.75
N LEU A 15 -41.91 -5.87 -48.50
CA LEU A 15 -42.06 -6.55 -47.22
C LEU A 15 -40.68 -7.01 -46.72
N THR A 16 -40.17 -6.45 -45.62
CA THR A 16 -39.00 -7.01 -44.91
C THR A 16 -39.27 -7.05 -43.41
N THR A 17 -39.61 -8.27 -42.96
CA THR A 17 -39.22 -8.90 -41.69
C THR A 17 -38.96 -8.00 -40.49
N ALA A 18 -39.96 -7.91 -39.59
CA ALA A 18 -39.76 -7.51 -38.21
C ALA A 18 -38.87 -8.56 -37.50
N LEU A 19 -37.57 -8.26 -37.41
CA LEU A 19 -36.64 -9.04 -36.62
C LEU A 19 -36.86 -8.70 -35.15
N PHE A 20 -37.28 -9.70 -34.38
CA PHE A 20 -37.32 -9.68 -32.92
C PHE A 20 -35.95 -9.24 -32.37
N LEU A 21 -35.81 -7.97 -32.00
CA LEU A 21 -34.80 -7.56 -31.02
C LEU A 21 -35.37 -7.94 -29.65
N ILE A 22 -35.16 -9.21 -29.28
CA ILE A 22 -35.14 -9.58 -27.88
C ILE A 22 -34.01 -8.76 -27.29
N GLY A 23 -34.37 -7.63 -26.66
CA GLY A 23 -33.51 -6.95 -25.73
C GLY A 23 -33.25 -7.94 -24.61
N GLY A 24 -32.22 -8.77 -24.77
CA GLY A 24 -31.58 -9.41 -23.65
C GLY A 24 -31.19 -8.27 -22.73
N ALA A 25 -31.92 -8.12 -21.64
CA ALA A 25 -31.41 -7.42 -20.49
C ALA A 25 -30.15 -8.19 -20.12
N PHE A 26 -29.00 -7.74 -20.62
CA PHE A 26 -27.74 -8.05 -20.00
C PHE A 26 -27.91 -7.46 -18.61
N THR A 27 -28.23 -8.34 -17.65
CA THR A 27 -27.97 -8.05 -16.26
C THR A 27 -26.48 -7.74 -16.21
N SER A 28 -26.12 -6.45 -16.23
CA SER A 28 -24.77 -6.06 -15.86
C SER A 28 -24.65 -6.55 -14.43
N LEU A 29 -23.92 -7.64 -14.21
CA LEU A 29 -23.40 -7.90 -12.88
C LEU A 29 -22.61 -6.63 -12.56
N ALA A 30 -23.13 -5.80 -11.66
CA ALA A 30 -22.40 -4.66 -11.18
C ALA A 30 -21.10 -5.25 -10.62
N SER A 31 -19.96 -4.86 -11.21
CA SER A 31 -18.68 -5.31 -10.68
C SER A 31 -18.54 -4.67 -9.29
N ASP A 32 -18.56 -5.47 -8.23
CA ASP A 32 -18.18 -5.05 -6.88
C ASP A 32 -16.65 -5.01 -6.74
N LEU A 33 -15.99 -4.50 -7.80
CA LEU A 33 -14.59 -4.12 -7.78
C LEU A 33 -14.43 -2.95 -6.82
N ASP A 34 -13.46 -3.02 -5.93
CA ASP A 34 -13.12 -1.95 -5.01
C ASP A 34 -11.61 -1.80 -4.90
N GLY A 35 -11.17 -0.67 -4.38
CA GLY A 35 -9.76 -0.40 -4.18
C GLY A 35 -9.51 1.02 -3.72
N SER A 36 -8.29 1.24 -3.23
CA SER A 36 -7.88 2.53 -2.74
C SER A 36 -6.36 2.64 -2.77
N PHE A 37 -5.86 3.86 -3.01
CA PHE A 37 -4.49 4.19 -2.66
C PHE A 37 -4.36 4.48 -1.17
N ASP A 38 -3.24 4.08 -0.59
CA ASP A 38 -2.86 4.46 0.77
C ASP A 38 -1.99 5.73 0.73
N GLU A 39 -1.39 6.09 1.86
CA GLU A 39 -0.29 7.04 1.85
C GLU A 39 0.93 6.45 1.15
N PHE A 40 1.75 7.30 0.53
CA PHE A 40 2.97 6.84 -0.11
C PHE A 40 3.99 6.41 0.94
N GLU A 41 4.70 5.32 0.65
CA GLU A 41 5.82 4.86 1.46
C GLU A 41 7.11 5.29 0.79
N GLY A 42 7.51 6.54 1.05
CA GLY A 42 8.59 7.22 0.33
C GLY A 42 8.32 7.25 -1.17
N ASN A 43 9.17 6.56 -1.94
CA ASN A 43 9.05 6.45 -3.39
C ASN A 43 8.09 5.34 -3.86
N THR A 44 7.39 4.67 -2.95
CA THR A 44 6.50 3.56 -3.27
C THR A 44 5.05 4.00 -3.23
N ILE A 45 4.35 3.79 -4.35
CA ILE A 45 2.90 3.90 -4.44
C ILE A 45 2.30 2.62 -3.85
N VAL A 46 1.46 2.77 -2.84
CA VAL A 46 0.83 1.66 -2.10
C VAL A 46 -0.68 1.77 -2.23
N GLY A 47 -1.33 0.62 -2.31
CA GLY A 47 -2.77 0.54 -2.31
C GLY A 47 -3.26 -0.90 -2.30
N TRP A 48 -4.55 -1.05 -2.58
CA TRP A 48 -5.18 -2.35 -2.73
C TRP A 48 -6.26 -2.32 -3.80
N GLY A 49 -6.56 -3.49 -4.34
CA GLY A 49 -7.63 -3.72 -5.31
C GLY A 49 -8.24 -5.10 -5.06
N TRP A 50 -9.57 -5.19 -5.10
CA TRP A 50 -10.31 -6.40 -4.76
C TRP A 50 -11.58 -6.52 -5.59
N ASP A 51 -11.94 -7.76 -5.95
CA ASP A 51 -13.22 -8.11 -6.55
C ASP A 51 -13.98 -8.99 -5.56
N SER A 52 -15.06 -8.46 -4.98
CA SER A 52 -15.84 -9.22 -3.99
C SER A 52 -16.55 -10.44 -4.59
N THR A 53 -16.74 -10.47 -5.92
CA THR A 53 -17.35 -11.61 -6.63
C THR A 53 -16.38 -12.78 -6.78
N GLN A 54 -15.07 -12.50 -6.70
CA GLN A 54 -13.99 -13.46 -6.69
C GLN A 54 -13.09 -13.22 -5.48
N PRO A 55 -13.61 -13.41 -4.25
CA PRO A 55 -13.08 -12.76 -3.06
C PRO A 55 -11.67 -13.21 -2.66
N ASN A 56 -11.15 -14.32 -3.18
CA ASN A 56 -9.83 -14.84 -2.87
C ASN A 56 -8.86 -14.79 -4.08
N THR A 57 -9.28 -14.12 -5.16
CA THR A 57 -8.53 -13.99 -6.40
C THR A 57 -7.87 -12.62 -6.44
N ALA A 58 -6.57 -12.59 -6.71
CA ALA A 58 -5.86 -11.34 -6.92
C ALA A 58 -6.25 -10.72 -8.27
N VAL A 59 -6.44 -9.40 -8.30
CA VAL A 59 -6.95 -8.67 -9.46
C VAL A 59 -5.86 -7.83 -10.12
N PRO A 60 -5.93 -7.59 -11.44
CA PRO A 60 -5.02 -6.67 -12.12
C PRO A 60 -5.32 -5.22 -11.72
N VAL A 61 -4.25 -4.47 -11.44
CA VAL A 61 -4.28 -3.03 -11.18
C VAL A 61 -3.42 -2.30 -12.19
N THR A 62 -3.90 -1.15 -12.65
CA THR A 62 -3.17 -0.22 -13.49
C THR A 62 -3.00 1.09 -12.74
N VAL A 63 -1.77 1.57 -12.61
CA VAL A 63 -1.47 2.87 -12.01
C VAL A 63 -0.87 3.77 -13.09
N THR A 64 -1.51 4.91 -13.31
CA THR A 64 -1.14 5.91 -14.29
C THR A 64 -0.66 7.16 -13.58
N ILE A 65 0.46 7.71 -14.08
CA ILE A 65 1.11 8.89 -13.52
C ILE A 65 1.14 9.93 -14.63
N THR A 66 0.54 11.08 -14.36
CA THR A 66 0.34 12.16 -15.32
C THR A 66 0.92 13.44 -14.75
N ASN A 67 1.75 14.15 -15.52
CA ASN A 67 2.17 15.49 -15.15
C ASN A 67 0.94 16.42 -15.18
N LYS A 68 0.63 17.05 -14.04
CA LYS A 68 -0.58 17.85 -13.86
C LYS A 68 -0.56 19.14 -14.69
N GLU A 69 0.61 19.68 -14.98
CA GLU A 69 0.77 20.93 -15.74
C GLU A 69 0.68 20.69 -17.24
N THR A 70 1.38 19.67 -17.74
CA THR A 70 1.41 19.37 -19.18
C THR A 70 0.28 18.46 -19.64
N GLY A 71 -0.34 17.71 -18.72
CA GLY A 71 -1.28 16.65 -19.03
C GLY A 71 -0.61 15.40 -19.64
N GLU A 72 0.72 15.36 -19.67
CA GLU A 72 1.47 14.25 -20.26
C GLU A 72 1.46 13.03 -19.32
N GLN A 73 1.05 11.88 -19.85
CA GLN A 73 1.19 10.61 -19.15
C GLN A 73 2.66 10.17 -19.16
N VAL A 74 3.34 10.31 -18.01
CA VAL A 74 4.76 9.98 -17.89
C VAL A 74 4.99 8.49 -17.61
N LYS A 75 4.01 7.79 -17.03
CA LYS A 75 4.10 6.35 -16.80
C LYS A 75 2.72 5.70 -16.68
N SER A 76 2.62 4.46 -17.14
CA SER A 76 1.52 3.55 -16.80
C SER A 76 2.10 2.19 -16.44
N ILE A 77 1.67 1.63 -15.31
CA ILE A 77 2.22 0.42 -14.70
C ILE A 77 1.09 -0.56 -14.46
N HIS A 78 1.25 -1.78 -14.97
CA HIS A 78 0.31 -2.87 -14.76
C HIS A 78 0.91 -3.87 -13.78
N GLN A 79 0.20 -4.19 -12.70
CA GLN A 79 0.62 -5.18 -11.70
C GLN A 79 -0.59 -6.00 -11.26
N THR A 80 -0.37 -7.17 -10.67
CA THR A 80 -1.42 -7.90 -9.95
C THR A 80 -1.38 -7.54 -8.47
N ALA A 81 -2.52 -7.16 -7.90
CA ALA A 81 -2.67 -6.87 -6.48
C ALA A 81 -2.68 -8.17 -5.66
N ALA A 82 -1.51 -8.80 -5.52
CA ALA A 82 -1.32 -10.08 -4.85
C ALA A 82 -0.46 -9.97 -3.59
N THR A 83 -0.21 -8.76 -3.08
CA THR A 83 0.55 -8.56 -1.85
C THR A 83 -0.34 -8.88 -0.66
N TYR A 84 0.12 -9.76 0.22
CA TYR A 84 -0.59 -10.04 1.46
C TYR A 84 -0.58 -8.83 2.39
N ARG A 85 -1.76 -8.49 2.89
CA ARG A 85 -2.00 -7.44 3.86
C ARG A 85 -2.98 -7.95 4.92
N LEU A 86 -2.52 -7.94 6.17
CA LEU A 86 -3.32 -8.42 7.28
C LEU A 86 -4.55 -7.52 7.51
N ASP A 87 -4.40 -6.20 7.37
CA ASP A 87 -5.48 -5.23 7.51
C ASP A 87 -6.61 -5.46 6.49
N LEU A 88 -6.28 -5.85 5.25
CA LEU A 88 -7.27 -6.22 4.25
C LEU A 88 -8.06 -7.46 4.70
N LYS A 89 -7.36 -8.50 5.17
CA LYS A 89 -8.00 -9.72 5.69
C LYS A 89 -8.89 -9.43 6.90
N GLU A 90 -8.43 -8.61 7.84
CA GLU A 90 -9.18 -8.24 9.06
C GLU A 90 -10.41 -7.38 8.74
N ASN A 91 -10.35 -6.56 7.69
CA ASN A 91 -11.48 -5.76 7.19
C ASN A 91 -12.40 -6.52 6.22
N GLY A 92 -12.25 -7.84 6.08
CA GLY A 92 -13.13 -8.67 5.26
C GLY A 92 -12.84 -8.61 3.75
N VAL A 93 -11.71 -8.02 3.35
CA VAL A 93 -11.22 -8.03 1.97
C VAL A 93 -10.54 -9.39 1.71
N GLY A 94 -11.38 -10.39 1.43
CA GLY A 94 -10.93 -11.67 0.92
C GLY A 94 -9.98 -12.45 1.84
N ASN A 95 -8.93 -13.01 1.25
CA ASN A 95 -7.86 -13.71 1.97
C ASN A 95 -6.71 -12.77 2.40
N GLY A 96 -6.81 -11.48 2.10
CA GLY A 96 -5.79 -10.46 2.35
C GLY A 96 -4.72 -10.31 1.25
N TYR A 97 -4.69 -11.15 0.21
CA TYR A 97 -3.75 -11.03 -0.92
C TYR A 97 -4.31 -10.09 -1.99
N HIS A 98 -4.55 -8.84 -1.59
CA HIS A 98 -5.24 -7.83 -2.41
C HIS A 98 -4.50 -6.49 -2.42
N GLY A 99 -3.29 -6.43 -1.83
CA GLY A 99 -2.44 -5.23 -1.85
C GLY A 99 -1.56 -5.15 -3.09
N PHE A 100 -1.12 -3.95 -3.44
CA PHE A 100 -0.07 -3.71 -4.42
C PHE A 100 0.94 -2.68 -3.91
N ARG A 101 2.17 -2.77 -4.44
CA ARG A 101 3.28 -1.89 -4.10
C ARG A 101 4.12 -1.65 -5.35
N ILE A 102 4.26 -0.38 -5.73
CA ILE A 102 4.94 0.03 -6.95
C ILE A 102 6.01 1.05 -6.59
N THR A 103 7.27 0.63 -6.64
CA THR A 103 8.41 1.53 -6.43
C THR A 103 8.63 2.39 -7.67
N MET A 104 8.64 3.70 -7.48
CA MET A 104 8.84 4.70 -8.53
C MET A 104 10.14 5.45 -8.33
N ASN A 105 10.95 5.54 -9.38
CA ASN A 105 12.12 6.42 -9.35
C ASN A 105 11.70 7.84 -9.78
N TRP A 106 11.16 8.62 -8.85
CA TRP A 106 10.73 10.01 -9.10
C TRP A 106 11.88 10.91 -9.57
N ASP A 107 13.13 10.58 -9.21
CA ASP A 107 14.31 11.35 -9.59
C ASP A 107 14.53 11.41 -11.12
N THR A 108 13.97 10.45 -11.85
CA THR A 108 14.04 10.42 -13.32
C THR A 108 13.08 11.37 -14.03
N LEU A 109 12.08 11.90 -13.32
CA LEU A 109 11.09 12.81 -13.88
C LEU A 109 11.53 14.27 -13.74
N PRO A 110 11.07 15.21 -14.57
CA PRO A 110 11.28 16.64 -14.31
C PRO A 110 10.66 17.09 -12.98
N ASP A 111 11.02 18.28 -12.51
CA ASP A 111 10.30 18.92 -11.41
C ASP A 111 8.86 19.25 -11.83
N GLY A 112 7.92 19.17 -10.89
CA GLY A 112 6.50 19.40 -11.18
C GLY A 112 5.56 18.64 -10.27
N THR A 113 4.27 18.81 -10.52
CA THR A 113 3.20 18.10 -9.81
C THR A 113 2.68 16.95 -10.67
N TYR A 114 2.52 15.77 -10.08
CA TYR A 114 2.07 14.56 -10.73
C TYR A 114 0.78 14.05 -10.09
N THR A 115 -0.21 13.73 -10.91
CA THR A 115 -1.43 13.03 -10.49
C THR A 115 -1.22 11.54 -10.67
N ILE A 116 -1.55 10.77 -9.63
CA ILE A 116 -1.49 9.31 -9.61
C ILE A 116 -2.93 8.79 -9.59
N GLU A 117 -3.32 8.12 -10.66
CA GLU A 117 -4.63 7.53 -10.83
C GLU A 117 -4.51 6.02 -10.92
N GLY A 118 -5.49 5.31 -10.38
CA GLY A 118 -5.49 3.86 -10.28
C GLY A 118 -6.73 3.28 -10.93
N ASN A 119 -6.61 2.06 -11.41
CA ASN A 119 -7.71 1.31 -11.97
C ASN A 119 -7.58 -0.17 -11.59
N VAL A 120 -8.66 -0.78 -11.12
CA VAL A 120 -8.76 -2.22 -10.80
C VAL A 120 -9.66 -2.85 -11.84
N ASP A 121 -9.11 -3.71 -12.69
CA ASP A 121 -9.81 -4.45 -13.74
C ASP A 121 -10.85 -3.63 -14.55
N GLY A 122 -10.48 -2.41 -14.94
CA GLY A 122 -11.31 -1.48 -15.70
C GLY A 122 -12.03 -0.41 -14.85
N LYS A 123 -12.16 -0.59 -13.54
CA LYS A 123 -12.80 0.39 -12.63
C LYS A 123 -11.79 1.35 -12.00
N ALA A 124 -11.98 2.65 -12.17
CA ALA A 124 -11.11 3.67 -11.56
C ALA A 124 -11.21 3.68 -10.03
N LEU A 125 -10.08 3.89 -9.36
CA LEU A 125 -10.01 4.13 -7.92
C LEU A 125 -10.58 5.51 -7.59
N SER A 126 -11.25 5.61 -6.45
CA SER A 126 -12.00 6.81 -6.05
C SER A 126 -11.12 7.90 -5.42
N ASN A 127 -9.87 7.59 -5.06
CA ASN A 127 -8.98 8.47 -4.30
C ASN A 127 -7.62 8.70 -4.98
N PRO A 128 -7.57 9.42 -6.12
CA PRO A 128 -6.30 9.72 -6.77
C PRO A 128 -5.35 10.45 -5.80
N LYS A 129 -4.05 10.23 -5.99
CA LYS A 129 -3.00 10.85 -5.17
C LYS A 129 -2.25 11.90 -5.97
N THR A 130 -1.51 12.74 -5.28
CA THR A 130 -0.64 13.74 -5.89
C THR A 130 0.75 13.60 -5.32
N TYR A 131 1.75 13.61 -6.19
CA TYR A 131 3.16 13.69 -5.83
C TYR A 131 3.74 14.98 -6.39
N THR A 132 4.48 15.72 -5.58
CA THR A 132 5.12 16.95 -6.04
C THR A 132 6.62 16.82 -5.93
N LYS A 133 7.32 17.09 -7.03
CA LYS A 133 8.77 17.04 -7.15
C LYS A 133 9.35 18.45 -7.31
N GLY A 134 10.47 18.72 -6.64
CA GLY A 134 11.29 19.90 -6.89
C GLY A 134 10.73 21.20 -6.32
N GLU A 135 10.95 22.32 -7.01
CA GLU A 135 10.51 23.65 -6.56
C GLU A 135 8.98 23.75 -6.33
N ALA A 136 8.18 22.98 -7.06
CA ALA A 136 6.74 22.90 -6.84
C ALA A 136 6.38 22.35 -5.43
N ALA A 137 7.27 21.57 -4.80
CA ALA A 137 7.11 21.09 -3.43
C ALA A 137 7.44 22.18 -2.39
N LYS A 138 8.22 23.20 -2.77
CA LYS A 138 8.74 24.23 -1.86
C LYS A 138 7.74 25.36 -1.56
N ASN A 139 6.67 25.52 -2.34
CA ASN A 139 5.62 26.51 -2.04
C ASN A 139 4.68 26.11 -0.89
N ASN A 140 4.94 24.98 -0.21
CA ASN A 140 4.27 24.61 1.04
C ASN A 140 5.22 24.31 2.20
N GLU A 141 6.54 24.26 2.02
CA GLU A 141 7.47 23.95 3.11
C GLU A 141 8.83 24.65 2.91
N GLU A 142 9.06 25.76 3.61
CA GLU A 142 10.39 26.39 3.72
C GLU A 142 11.27 25.62 4.72
N ASN A 143 12.12 24.71 4.21
CA ASN A 143 13.59 24.85 4.19
C ASN A 143 14.32 23.51 3.91
N ASN A 144 15.17 23.55 2.89
CA ASN A 144 15.98 22.49 2.26
C ASN A 144 16.80 21.61 3.24
N THR A 145 17.22 20.37 2.95
CA THR A 145 18.13 19.98 1.84
C THR A 145 18.22 18.45 1.72
N SER A 146 18.40 17.96 0.48
CA SER A 146 18.41 16.57 0.02
C SER A 146 19.71 15.80 0.28
N ASP A 147 19.60 14.63 0.91
CA ASP A 147 20.39 13.41 0.66
C ASP A 147 19.56 12.19 1.09
N ASP A 148 19.80 11.06 0.45
CA ASP A 148 19.00 9.83 0.44
C ASP A 148 18.66 9.27 1.84
N SER A 149 17.44 8.77 2.00
CA SER A 149 16.70 8.41 3.22
C SER A 149 15.96 9.55 3.94
N HIS A 150 14.65 9.38 4.12
CA HIS A 150 13.80 10.30 4.92
C HIS A 150 14.28 10.32 6.38
N GLU A 151 15.30 11.13 6.64
CA GLU A 151 15.66 11.69 7.93
C GLU A 151 14.69 12.84 8.25
N HIS A 152 13.95 12.71 9.35
CA HIS A 152 13.58 13.90 10.11
C HIS A 152 14.80 14.33 10.92
N ALA A 153 15.75 15.02 10.28
CA ALA A 153 16.98 15.52 10.90
C ALA A 153 16.74 16.54 12.04
N ALA A 154 15.51 17.01 12.22
CA ALA A 154 15.12 17.82 13.37
C ALA A 154 14.76 17.00 14.63
N THR A 155 14.50 15.69 14.48
CA THR A 155 14.11 14.78 15.59
C THR A 155 14.99 13.53 15.73
N GLY A 156 15.94 13.30 14.82
CA GLY A 156 16.88 12.16 14.91
C GLY A 156 16.24 10.81 14.59
N LEU A 157 15.31 10.78 13.63
CA LEU A 157 14.52 9.59 13.28
C LEU A 157 14.55 9.30 11.78
N LYS A 158 14.73 8.02 11.42
CA LYS A 158 14.70 7.49 10.04
C LYS A 158 13.66 6.39 9.91
N SER A 159 12.67 6.53 9.03
CA SER A 159 11.66 5.48 8.83
C SER A 159 12.30 4.21 8.25
N LEU A 160 11.93 3.05 8.81
CA LEU A 160 12.25 1.72 8.30
C LEU A 160 11.03 1.09 7.58
N GLY A 161 9.91 1.79 7.52
CA GLY A 161 8.64 1.31 7.00
C GLY A 161 7.79 0.54 8.04
N PHE A 162 6.75 -0.14 7.55
CA PHE A 162 5.81 -0.88 8.40
C PHE A 162 6.32 -2.27 8.77
N PHE A 163 6.24 -2.60 10.06
CA PHE A 163 6.58 -3.90 10.61
C PHE A 163 5.35 -4.54 11.22
N HIS A 164 5.27 -5.88 11.12
CA HIS A 164 4.40 -6.65 12.00
C HIS A 164 4.94 -6.57 13.41
N THR A 165 4.11 -6.21 14.37
CA THR A 165 4.46 -6.16 15.78
C THR A 165 3.63 -7.15 16.57
N THR A 166 4.30 -7.98 17.35
CA THR A 166 3.70 -8.92 18.30
C THR A 166 4.22 -8.65 19.70
N GLY A 167 3.68 -9.35 20.69
CA GLY A 167 4.16 -9.28 22.07
C GLY A 167 4.56 -10.63 22.62
N TYR A 168 5.67 -10.65 23.36
CA TYR A 168 6.11 -11.79 24.16
C TYR A 168 6.41 -11.37 25.60
N CYS A 169 6.48 -12.34 26.50
CA CYS A 169 6.71 -12.10 27.92
C CYS A 169 7.52 -13.27 28.52
N PRO A 170 7.98 -13.18 29.78
CA PRO A 170 8.88 -14.19 30.35
C PRO A 170 8.18 -15.49 30.75
N CYS A 171 6.88 -15.65 30.47
CA CYS A 171 6.20 -16.90 30.75
C CYS A 171 6.73 -18.02 29.85
N LYS A 172 6.61 -19.28 30.31
CA LYS A 172 7.11 -20.45 29.57
C LYS A 172 6.49 -20.58 28.18
N GLN A 173 5.25 -20.15 27.99
CA GLN A 173 4.55 -20.23 26.71
C GLN A 173 5.10 -19.25 25.65
N CYS A 174 5.48 -18.04 26.05
CA CYS A 174 5.98 -17.02 25.13
C CYS A 174 7.49 -17.09 24.91
N SER A 175 8.24 -17.54 25.92
CA SER A 175 9.70 -17.53 25.91
C SER A 175 10.32 -18.93 25.83
N GLU A 176 9.53 -19.99 25.66
CA GLU A 176 10.00 -21.40 25.68
C GLU A 176 10.80 -21.78 26.94
N GLY A 177 10.62 -21.05 28.04
CA GLY A 177 11.34 -21.25 29.30
C GLY A 177 12.63 -20.43 29.44
N TRP A 178 13.01 -19.62 28.45
CA TRP A 178 14.14 -18.70 28.52
C TRP A 178 13.90 -17.51 29.47
N GLY A 179 12.63 -17.21 29.77
CA GLY A 179 12.26 -16.15 30.69
C GLY A 179 12.62 -14.78 30.12
N ARG A 180 13.51 -14.05 30.81
CA ARG A 180 13.97 -12.72 30.39
C ARG A 180 15.33 -12.73 29.69
N ARG A 181 15.91 -13.90 29.43
CA ARG A 181 17.24 -13.99 28.81
C ARG A 181 17.14 -13.70 27.32
N THR A 182 17.76 -12.62 26.88
CA THR A 182 17.83 -12.26 25.46
C THR A 182 19.02 -12.89 24.76
N CYS A 183 18.97 -12.99 23.43
CA CYS A 183 20.05 -13.51 22.60
C CYS A 183 21.37 -12.72 22.75
N THR A 184 21.32 -11.43 23.07
CA THR A 184 22.52 -10.60 23.29
C THR A 184 23.10 -10.73 24.70
N GLY A 185 22.43 -11.44 25.60
CA GLY A 185 22.84 -11.59 27.01
C GLY A 185 22.23 -10.56 27.96
N SER A 186 21.49 -9.58 27.46
CA SER A 186 20.71 -8.62 28.26
C SER A 186 19.51 -9.29 28.96
N ILE A 187 19.03 -8.65 30.03
CA ILE A 187 17.76 -9.01 30.68
C ILE A 187 16.64 -8.17 30.08
N ALA A 188 15.65 -8.84 29.49
CA ALA A 188 14.53 -8.21 28.82
C ALA A 188 13.68 -7.36 29.78
N LYS A 189 13.33 -6.16 29.34
CA LYS A 189 12.55 -5.16 30.07
C LYS A 189 11.42 -4.61 29.21
N SER A 190 10.24 -4.41 29.81
CA SER A 190 9.11 -3.82 29.09
C SER A 190 9.40 -2.37 28.74
N SER A 191 8.81 -1.89 27.63
CA SER A 191 9.09 -0.56 27.06
C SER A 191 10.57 -0.30 26.75
N HIS A 192 11.35 -1.37 26.53
CA HIS A 192 12.77 -1.28 26.21
C HIS A 192 13.20 -2.39 25.25
N THR A 193 12.98 -3.66 25.58
CA THR A 193 13.54 -4.77 24.78
C THR A 193 12.62 -5.18 23.65
N ILE A 194 13.18 -5.37 22.45
CA ILE A 194 12.52 -6.00 21.31
C ILE A 194 13.34 -7.16 20.74
N ALA A 195 12.65 -8.16 20.21
CA ALA A 195 13.24 -9.18 19.35
C ALA A 195 13.06 -8.82 17.87
N VAL A 196 14.10 -9.00 17.07
CA VAL A 196 14.13 -8.56 15.66
C VAL A 196 14.85 -9.55 14.75
N ASP A 197 14.74 -9.32 13.44
CA ASP A 197 15.71 -9.84 12.46
C ASP A 197 16.94 -8.93 12.39
N PRO A 198 18.13 -9.36 12.83
CA PRO A 198 19.33 -8.53 12.87
C PRO A 198 19.84 -8.11 11.47
N ARG A 199 19.34 -8.73 10.39
CA ARG A 199 19.65 -8.33 9.02
C ARG A 199 18.90 -7.07 8.58
N VAL A 200 17.78 -6.77 9.26
CA VAL A 200 16.94 -5.59 8.99
C VAL A 200 17.16 -4.53 10.07
N ILE A 201 17.14 -4.93 11.35
CA ILE A 201 17.43 -4.05 12.49
C ILE A 201 18.60 -4.67 13.28
N PRO A 202 19.85 -4.20 13.08
CA PRO A 202 21.00 -4.72 13.81
C PRO A 202 20.84 -4.66 15.33
N TYR A 203 21.50 -5.56 16.05
CA TYR A 203 21.48 -5.51 17.52
C TYR A 203 22.08 -4.21 18.05
N GLY A 204 21.51 -3.71 19.14
CA GLY A 204 21.87 -2.43 19.74
C GLY A 204 21.20 -1.22 19.10
N SER A 205 20.62 -1.36 17.89
CA SER A 205 19.82 -0.31 17.28
C SER A 205 18.66 0.10 18.17
N LYS A 206 18.39 1.40 18.22
CA LYS A 206 17.22 1.96 18.88
C LYS A 206 16.16 2.26 17.84
N VAL A 207 14.93 1.83 18.10
CA VAL A 207 13.80 2.09 17.20
C VAL A 207 12.61 2.65 17.97
N MET A 208 11.88 3.55 17.35
CA MET A 208 10.63 4.09 17.88
C MET A 208 9.45 3.39 17.21
N ILE A 209 8.52 2.89 18.04
CA ILE A 209 7.30 2.20 17.62
C ILE A 209 6.16 2.74 18.47
N GLY A 210 5.12 3.32 17.85
CA GLY A 210 3.97 3.87 18.58
C GLY A 210 4.34 4.92 19.63
N GLY A 211 5.40 5.71 19.39
CA GLY A 211 5.89 6.74 20.31
C GLY A 211 6.78 6.25 21.47
N VAL A 212 7.10 4.95 21.53
CA VAL A 212 8.01 4.38 22.54
C VAL A 212 9.32 3.94 21.88
N VAL A 213 10.45 4.26 22.50
CA VAL A 213 11.78 3.86 22.02
C VAL A 213 12.19 2.52 22.64
N TYR A 214 12.55 1.58 21.78
CA TYR A 214 13.01 0.24 22.11
C TYR A 214 14.46 0.02 21.63
N THR A 215 15.12 -1.00 22.15
CA THR A 215 16.46 -1.45 21.78
C THR A 215 16.40 -2.90 21.28
N ALA A 216 17.00 -3.14 20.11
CA ALA A 216 17.13 -4.46 19.51
C ALA A 216 18.14 -5.33 20.29
N GLU A 217 17.64 -6.18 21.19
CA GLU A 217 18.48 -6.99 22.08
C GLU A 217 18.19 -8.49 21.98
N ASP A 218 17.10 -8.88 21.31
CA ASP A 218 16.67 -10.27 21.30
C ASP A 218 16.34 -10.82 19.90
N ARG A 219 16.11 -12.13 19.83
CA ARG A 219 15.67 -12.83 18.63
C ARG A 219 14.68 -13.94 18.99
N GLY A 220 13.53 -13.95 18.33
CA GLY A 220 12.61 -15.09 18.34
C GLY A 220 12.81 -16.01 17.13
N GLY A 221 12.45 -17.29 17.26
CA GLY A 221 12.53 -18.26 16.16
C GLY A 221 11.72 -17.82 14.93
N GLY A 222 10.54 -17.24 15.16
CA GLY A 222 9.63 -16.75 14.11
C GLY A 222 9.83 -15.30 13.68
N VAL A 223 10.73 -14.55 14.33
CA VAL A 223 10.92 -13.11 14.04
C VAL A 223 11.92 -12.96 12.89
N LYS A 224 11.41 -12.67 11.68
CA LYS A 224 12.16 -12.57 10.41
C LYS A 224 11.63 -11.43 9.54
N GLY A 225 12.53 -10.77 8.81
CA GLY A 225 12.19 -9.64 7.94
C GLY A 225 11.60 -8.47 8.73
N ASN A 226 10.52 -7.87 8.21
CA ASN A 226 9.84 -6.74 8.84
C ASN A 226 8.88 -7.19 9.96
N HIS A 227 9.42 -7.90 10.96
CA HIS A 227 8.71 -8.34 12.16
C HIS A 227 9.50 -7.93 13.41
N VAL A 228 8.83 -7.28 14.36
CA VAL A 228 9.31 -6.99 15.71
C VAL A 228 8.45 -7.70 16.75
N ASP A 229 9.06 -8.36 17.73
CA ASP A 229 8.35 -8.90 18.90
C ASP A 229 8.70 -8.06 20.13
N ILE A 230 7.71 -7.40 20.73
CA ILE A 230 7.89 -6.46 21.84
C ILE A 230 7.82 -7.19 23.17
N PHE A 231 8.80 -6.96 24.04
CA PHE A 231 8.79 -7.57 25.37
C PHE A 231 7.80 -6.85 26.30
N PHE A 232 6.98 -7.64 26.99
CA PHE A 232 6.09 -7.21 28.05
C PHE A 232 6.36 -7.99 29.34
N ASP A 233 6.07 -7.38 30.48
CA ASP A 233 6.29 -8.03 31.77
C ASP A 233 5.27 -9.15 32.04
N THR A 234 4.07 -9.05 31.48
CA THR A 234 2.98 -10.01 31.70
C THR A 234 2.35 -10.50 30.40
N HIS A 235 1.82 -11.73 30.45
CA HIS A 235 1.05 -12.29 29.33
C HIS A 235 -0.29 -11.58 29.08
N ALA A 236 -0.82 -10.85 30.08
CA ALA A 236 -2.01 -10.04 29.87
C ALA A 236 -1.70 -8.85 28.94
N GLN A 237 -0.56 -8.18 29.16
CA GLN A 237 -0.11 -7.07 28.33
C GLN A 237 0.20 -7.50 26.90
N THR A 238 0.80 -8.68 26.68
CA THR A 238 1.01 -9.20 25.32
C THR A 238 -0.31 -9.39 24.57
N ARG A 239 -1.36 -9.89 25.25
CA ARG A 239 -2.69 -10.05 24.64
C ARG A 239 -3.38 -8.72 24.40
N GLN A 240 -3.18 -7.74 25.27
CA GLN A 240 -3.72 -6.39 25.09
C GLN A 240 -3.05 -5.67 23.91
N HIS A 241 -1.73 -5.83 23.73
CA HIS A 241 -1.02 -5.32 22.55
C HIS A 241 -1.50 -5.98 21.26
N GLY A 242 -1.79 -7.29 21.31
CA GLY A 242 -2.28 -8.05 20.18
C GLY A 242 -1.25 -8.20 19.05
N LYS A 243 -1.74 -8.42 17.84
CA LYS A 243 -0.94 -8.38 16.61
C LYS A 243 -1.36 -7.13 15.86
N GLN A 244 -0.40 -6.30 15.48
CA GLN A 244 -0.69 -5.05 14.77
C GLN A 244 0.47 -4.71 13.84
N THR A 245 0.18 -4.00 12.77
CA THR A 245 1.20 -3.44 11.87
C THR A 245 1.45 -1.99 12.25
N GLN A 246 2.70 -1.64 12.53
CA GLN A 246 3.08 -0.29 12.95
C GLN A 246 4.29 0.19 12.15
N GLU A 247 4.34 1.50 11.90
CA GLU A 247 5.55 2.11 11.35
C GLU A 247 6.67 2.09 12.41
N VAL A 248 7.88 1.77 11.96
CA VAL A 248 9.08 1.69 12.80
C VAL A 248 10.09 2.71 12.32
N PHE A 249 10.59 3.53 13.23
CA PHE A 249 11.64 4.51 12.95
C PHE A 249 12.94 4.11 13.64
N LEU A 250 14.04 4.05 12.92
CA LEU A 250 15.37 4.00 13.51
C LEU A 250 15.70 5.33 14.18
N VAL A 251 16.13 5.28 15.44
CA VAL A 251 16.64 6.45 16.18
C VAL A 251 18.10 6.62 15.83
N LEU A 252 18.42 7.73 15.20
CA LEU A 252 19.78 8.15 14.86
C LEU A 252 20.35 8.91 16.06
N GLY A 253 21.53 8.48 16.52
CA GLY A 253 22.21 9.01 17.71
C GLY A 253 23.29 10.02 17.39
#